data_AF-A0A8J3ITL9-F1
#
_entry.id   AF-A0A8J3ITL9-F1
#
_cell.length_a   1.000
_cell.length_b   1.000
_cell.length_c   1.000
_cell.angle_alpha   90.00
_cell.angle_beta   90.00
_cell.angle_gamma   90.00
#
_symmetry.space_group_name_H-M   'P 1'
#
loop_
_entity.id
_entity.type
_entity.pdbx_description
1 polymer ?
#
loop_
_entity_poly.entity_id
_entity_poly.type
_entity_poly.pdbx_seq_one_letter_code
_entity_poly.pdbx_strand_id
1 'polypeptide(L)'
;MIERRKKPTLEQMRTLYPFDVPTLARQAGVETDTLYYALLERPILRNDAEKIIMALSQHTGLRLSFDHIDIIVWEEFLMLWLVRAYADEPAPTGEATEEKYHFVYAQDQQHAATLAGEWLKQHPQLPHHSFTACPEGFRIGDMFVPGRQPRSVE
;
A
#
# COMPACT_ATOMS: atom_id res chain seq x y z
N MET A 1 -16.57 22.30 -15.69
CA MET A 1 -15.63 21.96 -14.61
C MET A 1 -16.40 22.05 -13.31
N ILE A 2 -16.74 20.92 -12.68
CA ILE A 2 -17.35 20.94 -11.35
C ILE A 2 -16.20 21.18 -10.38
N GLU A 3 -16.20 22.33 -9.70
CA GLU A 3 -15.34 22.56 -8.54
C GLU A 3 -15.61 21.44 -7.54
N ARG A 4 -14.70 20.46 -7.48
CA ARG A 4 -14.68 19.50 -6.37
C ARG A 4 -14.39 20.33 -5.13
N ARG A 5 -15.41 20.59 -4.29
CA ARG A 5 -15.19 21.04 -2.91
C ARG A 5 -14.15 20.09 -2.30
N LYS A 6 -12.97 20.61 -1.97
CA LYS A 6 -11.93 19.82 -1.29
C LYS A 6 -12.55 19.30 0.01
N LYS A 7 -12.60 17.97 0.16
CA LYS A 7 -13.08 17.33 1.38
C LYS A 7 -12.22 17.83 2.56
N PRO A 8 -12.78 18.03 3.76
CA PRO A 8 -11.99 18.40 4.92
C PRO A 8 -10.96 17.31 5.25
N THR A 9 -9.74 17.70 5.59
CA THR A 9 -8.72 16.78 6.10
C THR A 9 -9.04 16.36 7.54
N LEU A 10 -8.38 15.31 8.03
CA LEU A 10 -8.56 14.87 9.40
C LEU A 10 -8.16 15.94 10.44
N GLU A 11 -7.13 16.74 10.16
CA GLU A 11 -6.71 17.86 11.02
C GLU A 11 -7.75 19.00 11.02
N GLN A 12 -8.39 19.27 9.86
CA GLN A 12 -9.50 20.22 9.80
C GLN A 12 -10.72 19.71 10.58
N MET A 13 -11.02 18.41 10.50
CA MET A 13 -12.06 17.78 11.31
C MET A 13 -11.77 17.90 12.81
N ARG A 14 -10.50 17.74 13.21
CA ARG A 14 -10.06 17.91 14.61
C ARG A 14 -10.24 19.34 15.12
N THR A 15 -10.09 20.33 14.25
CA THR A 15 -10.32 21.74 14.61
C THR A 15 -11.81 22.01 14.90
N LEU A 16 -12.71 21.36 14.15
CA LEU A 16 -14.17 21.53 14.30
C LEU A 16 -14.74 20.67 15.43
N TYR A 17 -14.20 19.45 15.58
CA TYR A 17 -14.60 18.48 16.59
C TYR A 17 -13.36 18.02 17.34
N PRO A 18 -12.94 18.76 18.39
CA PRO A 18 -11.74 18.44 19.13
C PRO A 18 -11.75 16.99 19.63
N PHE A 19 -10.67 16.27 19.34
CA PHE A 19 -10.39 14.96 19.89
C PHE A 19 -8.92 14.84 20.27
N ASP A 20 -8.69 14.00 21.28
CA ASP A 20 -7.36 13.57 21.68
C ASP A 20 -6.89 12.40 20.80
N VAL A 21 -5.65 12.48 20.30
CA VAL A 21 -5.13 11.53 19.30
C VAL A 21 -5.01 10.12 19.88
N PRO A 22 -4.35 9.87 21.03
CA PRO A 22 -4.35 8.55 21.66
C PRO A 22 -5.74 7.98 21.92
N THR A 23 -6.69 8.82 22.34
CA THR A 23 -8.05 8.38 22.64
C THR A 23 -8.80 7.94 21.38
N LEU A 24 -8.76 8.73 20.31
CA LEU A 24 -9.42 8.37 19.05
C LEU A 24 -8.76 7.16 18.39
N ALA A 25 -7.42 7.06 18.44
CA ALA A 25 -6.69 5.89 17.94
C ALA A 25 -7.12 4.61 18.65
N ARG A 26 -7.23 4.66 19.99
CA ARG A 26 -7.74 3.54 20.79
C ARG A 26 -9.18 3.16 20.43
N GLN A 27 -10.06 4.14 20.22
CA GLN A 27 -11.45 3.88 19.81
C GLN A 27 -11.54 3.24 18.41
N ALA A 28 -10.67 3.67 17.50
CA ALA A 28 -10.56 3.09 16.16
C ALA A 28 -9.90 1.70 16.15
N GLY A 29 -9.21 1.31 17.22
CA GLY A 29 -8.42 0.08 17.23
C GLY A 29 -7.25 0.14 16.23
N VAL A 30 -6.58 1.29 16.18
CA VAL A 30 -5.36 1.52 15.40
C VAL A 30 -4.26 2.07 16.31
N GLU A 31 -3.00 1.93 15.88
CA GLU A 31 -1.89 2.55 16.59
C GLU A 31 -1.97 4.07 16.56
N THR A 32 -1.44 4.69 17.61
CA THR A 32 -1.41 6.16 17.72
C THR A 32 -0.60 6.77 16.57
N ASP A 33 0.50 6.11 16.17
CA ASP A 33 1.33 6.51 15.04
C ASP A 33 0.54 6.55 13.72
N THR A 34 -0.35 5.58 13.49
CA THR A 34 -1.22 5.53 12.29
C THR A 34 -2.14 6.75 12.23
N LEU A 35 -2.72 7.15 13.36
CA LEU A 35 -3.55 8.34 13.42
C LEU A 35 -2.73 9.62 13.23
N TYR A 36 -1.51 9.69 13.76
CA TYR A 36 -0.59 10.79 13.46
C TYR A 36 -0.23 10.88 11.98
N TYR A 37 0.03 9.74 11.31
CA TYR A 37 0.25 9.72 9.87
C TYR A 37 -0.96 10.24 9.10
N ALA A 38 -2.17 9.84 9.48
CA ALA A 38 -3.40 10.35 8.88
C ALA A 38 -3.53 11.88 9.03
N LEU A 39 -3.24 12.42 10.22
CA LEU A 39 -3.28 13.86 10.50
C LEU A 39 -2.23 14.65 9.70
N LEU A 40 -1.06 14.05 9.47
CA LEU A 40 0.03 14.62 8.68
C LEU A 40 -0.12 14.38 7.17
N GLU A 41 -1.29 13.95 6.70
CA GLU A 41 -1.56 13.67 5.30
C GLU A 41 -0.55 12.67 4.70
N ARG A 42 -0.12 11.69 5.50
CA ARG A 42 0.70 10.57 5.05
C ARG A 42 -0.19 9.38 4.71
N PRO A 43 0.13 8.62 3.66
CA PRO A 43 -0.65 7.46 3.28
C PRO A 43 -0.68 6.40 4.40
N ILE A 44 -1.88 5.87 4.65
CA ILE A 44 -2.14 4.75 5.55
C ILE A 44 -2.91 3.64 4.83
N LEU A 45 -3.06 2.47 5.44
CA LEU A 45 -3.86 1.39 4.85
C LEU A 45 -5.34 1.78 4.82
N ARG A 46 -6.07 1.42 3.74
CA ARG A 46 -7.51 1.72 3.63
C ARG A 46 -8.31 1.21 4.83
N ASN A 47 -8.03 0.00 5.31
CA ASN A 47 -8.70 -0.59 6.47
C ASN A 47 -8.52 0.27 7.74
N ASP A 48 -7.34 0.84 7.95
CA ASP A 48 -7.08 1.72 9.10
C ASP A 48 -7.78 3.07 8.93
N ALA A 49 -7.79 3.62 7.71
CA ALA A 49 -8.56 4.82 7.40
C ALA A 49 -10.07 4.62 7.66
N GLU A 50 -10.64 3.48 7.29
CA GLU A 50 -12.05 3.15 7.54
C GLU A 50 -12.36 3.09 9.04
N LYS A 51 -11.49 2.44 9.83
CA LYS A 51 -11.60 2.41 11.29
C LYS A 51 -11.56 3.80 11.91
N ILE A 52 -10.63 4.66 11.45
CA ILE A 52 -10.50 6.05 11.92
C ILE A 52 -11.77 6.84 11.59
N ILE A 53 -12.30 6.73 10.36
CA ILE A 53 -13.54 7.40 9.95
C ILE A 53 -14.73 6.91 10.78
N MET A 54 -14.81 5.62 11.08
CA MET A 54 -15.86 5.04 11.91
C MET A 54 -15.79 5.58 13.35
N ALA A 55 -14.60 5.60 13.96
CA ALA A 55 -14.42 6.17 15.30
C ALA A 55 -14.76 7.67 15.33
N LEU A 56 -14.35 8.42 14.31
CA LEU A 56 -14.69 9.83 14.19
C LEU A 56 -16.20 10.05 13.98
N SER A 57 -16.88 9.16 13.24
CA SER A 57 -18.34 9.18 13.10
C SER A 57 -19.03 9.05 14.45
N GLN A 58 -18.54 8.12 15.29
CA GLN A 58 -19.06 7.93 16.65
C GLN A 58 -18.77 9.14 17.54
N HIS A 59 -17.57 9.72 17.44
CA HIS A 59 -17.16 10.90 18.23
C HIS A 59 -17.98 12.15 17.87
N THR A 60 -18.26 12.36 16.59
CA THR A 60 -18.97 13.55 16.09
C THR A 60 -20.49 13.38 16.03
N GLY A 61 -20.99 12.15 16.04
CA GLY A 61 -22.39 11.81 15.75
C GLY A 61 -22.77 11.94 14.27
N LEU A 62 -21.81 12.23 13.39
CA LEU A 62 -22.02 12.35 11.95
C LEU A 62 -21.79 11.00 11.26
N ARG A 63 -22.53 10.71 10.19
CA ARG A 63 -22.27 9.54 9.34
C ARG A 63 -21.18 9.89 8.32
N LEU A 64 -19.91 9.67 8.67
CA LEU A 64 -18.76 10.00 7.83
C LEU A 64 -18.36 8.80 6.96
N SER A 65 -17.73 9.11 5.82
CA SER A 65 -17.15 8.16 4.86
C SER A 65 -16.01 8.86 4.11
N PHE A 66 -15.33 8.14 3.20
CA PHE A 66 -14.36 8.74 2.28
C PHE A 66 -14.93 9.83 1.35
N ASP A 67 -16.26 9.94 1.23
CA ASP A 67 -16.90 11.03 0.49
C ASP A 67 -16.91 12.34 1.30
N HIS A 68 -16.76 12.25 2.62
CA HIS A 68 -16.88 13.37 3.55
C HIS A 68 -15.54 13.86 4.08
N ILE A 69 -14.52 12.99 4.10
CA ILE A 69 -13.22 13.30 4.69
C ILE A 69 -12.12 12.92 3.70
N ASP A 70 -11.08 13.75 3.64
CA ASP A 70 -9.86 13.45 2.93
C ASP A 70 -8.88 12.72 3.85
N ILE A 71 -8.68 11.43 3.59
CA ILE A 71 -7.64 10.61 4.19
C ILE A 71 -6.90 9.94 3.05
N ILE A 72 -5.60 10.16 3.01
CA ILE A 72 -4.71 9.63 1.98
C ILE A 72 -4.45 8.15 2.29
N VAL A 73 -4.72 7.27 1.33
CA VAL A 73 -4.54 5.82 1.48
C VAL A 73 -3.50 5.28 0.50
N TRP A 74 -2.74 4.25 0.89
CA TRP A 74 -1.68 3.68 0.05
C TRP A 74 -2.18 3.19 -1.31
N GLU A 75 -3.42 2.71 -1.38
CA GLU A 75 -4.06 2.19 -2.59
C GLU A 75 -4.32 3.28 -3.65
N GLU A 76 -4.26 4.56 -3.27
CA GLU A 76 -4.30 5.68 -4.22
C GLU A 76 -2.93 5.94 -4.86
N PHE A 77 -1.85 5.36 -4.35
CA PHE A 77 -0.50 5.49 -4.89
C PHE A 77 -0.09 4.23 -5.65
N LEU A 78 0.75 4.45 -6.66
CA LEU A 78 1.46 3.34 -7.28
C LEU A 78 2.58 2.89 -6.34
N MET A 79 2.56 1.63 -5.96
CA MET A 79 3.69 0.99 -5.27
C MET A 79 4.70 0.50 -6.31
N LEU A 80 5.98 0.49 -5.93
CA LEU A 80 6.99 -0.18 -6.76
C LEU A 80 6.85 -1.70 -6.58
N TRP A 81 6.72 -2.42 -7.69
CA TRP A 81 6.67 -3.88 -7.76
C TRP A 81 7.90 -4.42 -8.46
N LEU A 82 8.46 -5.49 -7.91
CA LEU A 82 9.44 -6.33 -8.57
C LEU A 82 8.73 -7.51 -9.22
N VAL A 83 8.89 -7.65 -10.53
CA VAL A 83 8.50 -8.82 -11.31
C VAL A 83 9.73 -9.65 -11.55
N ARG A 84 9.71 -10.90 -11.10
CA ARG A 84 10.79 -11.87 -11.33
C ARG A 84 10.27 -12.94 -12.27
N ALA A 85 10.96 -13.16 -13.39
CA ALA A 85 10.74 -14.26 -14.30
C ALA A 85 11.90 -15.27 -14.15
N TYR A 86 11.58 -16.56 -14.07
CA TYR A 86 12.57 -17.60 -13.82
C TYR A 86 12.22 -18.92 -14.53
N ALA A 87 13.24 -19.71 -14.83
CA ALA A 87 13.11 -21.06 -15.36
C ALA A 87 12.76 -22.07 -14.24
N ASP A 88 12.37 -23.30 -14.60
CA ASP A 88 12.27 -24.40 -13.65
C ASP A 88 13.57 -24.60 -12.86
N GLU A 89 13.47 -25.25 -11.68
CA GLU A 89 14.66 -25.59 -10.89
C GLU A 89 15.72 -26.30 -11.75
N PRO A 90 17.01 -25.98 -11.55
CA PRO A 90 18.05 -26.43 -12.45
C PRO A 90 18.13 -27.96 -12.43
N ALA A 91 18.39 -28.53 -13.60
CA ALA A 91 18.87 -29.90 -13.69
C ALA A 91 20.09 -30.09 -12.76
N PRO A 92 20.34 -31.31 -12.24
CA PRO A 92 21.36 -31.59 -11.21
C PRO A 92 22.82 -31.26 -11.62
N THR A 93 23.03 -30.69 -12.80
CA THR A 93 24.31 -30.20 -13.35
C THR A 93 24.80 -28.89 -12.73
N GLY A 94 24.03 -28.22 -11.86
CA GLY A 94 24.52 -27.08 -11.06
C GLY A 94 24.70 -25.78 -11.86
N GLU A 95 24.04 -25.64 -13.01
CA GLU A 95 23.96 -24.36 -13.71
C GLU A 95 23.05 -23.39 -12.95
N ALA A 96 23.47 -22.13 -12.88
CA ALA A 96 22.69 -21.07 -12.25
C ALA A 96 21.37 -20.89 -13.02
N THR A 97 20.24 -20.97 -12.32
CA THR A 97 18.92 -20.71 -12.90
C THR A 97 18.90 -19.33 -13.53
N GLU A 98 18.55 -19.22 -14.82
CA GLU A 98 18.42 -17.92 -15.46
C GLU A 98 17.22 -17.18 -14.86
N GLU A 99 17.46 -15.96 -14.38
CA GLU A 99 16.44 -15.10 -13.80
C GLU A 99 16.49 -13.72 -14.44
N LYS A 100 15.31 -13.12 -14.66
CA LYS A 100 15.17 -11.75 -15.13
C LYS A 100 14.26 -10.97 -14.20
N TYR A 101 14.52 -9.68 -14.10
CA TYR A 101 13.84 -8.78 -13.20
C TYR A 101 13.29 -7.56 -13.95
N HIS A 102 12.10 -7.12 -13.57
CA HIS A 102 11.48 -5.91 -14.09
C HIS A 102 10.76 -5.15 -12.98
N PHE A 103 10.81 -3.83 -13.06
CA PHE A 103 10.19 -2.95 -12.09
C PHE A 103 9.02 -2.21 -12.71
N VAL A 104 7.87 -2.25 -12.03
CA VAL A 104 6.67 -1.51 -12.45
C VAL A 104 6.07 -0.76 -11.27
N TYR A 105 5.49 0.41 -11.53
CA TYR A 105 4.70 1.13 -10.53
C TYR A 105 3.23 0.75 -10.71
N ALA A 106 2.64 0.05 -9.74
CA ALA A 106 1.29 -0.50 -9.83
C ALA A 106 0.53 -0.39 -8.51
N GLN A 107 -0.80 -0.33 -8.60
CA GLN A 107 -1.69 -0.22 -7.43
C GLN A 107 -1.81 -1.55 -6.68
N ASP A 108 -1.83 -2.65 -7.43
CA ASP A 108 -1.99 -4.01 -6.93
C ASP A 108 -1.24 -5.00 -7.85
N GLN A 109 -1.27 -6.29 -7.48
CA GLN A 109 -0.62 -7.35 -8.24
C GLN A 109 -1.21 -7.53 -9.65
N GLN A 110 -2.52 -7.32 -9.84
CA GLN A 110 -3.18 -7.50 -11.14
C GLN A 110 -2.78 -6.39 -12.12
N HIS A 111 -2.69 -5.15 -11.62
CA HIS A 111 -2.18 -4.01 -12.37
C HIS A 111 -0.69 -4.23 -12.70
N ALA A 112 0.11 -4.73 -11.75
CA ALA A 112 1.52 -5.07 -12.00
C ALA A 112 1.67 -6.13 -13.11
N ALA A 113 0.86 -7.19 -13.07
CA ALA A 113 0.85 -8.24 -14.10
C ALA A 113 0.46 -7.69 -15.48
N THR A 114 -0.51 -6.77 -15.53
CA THR A 114 -0.95 -6.11 -16.77
C THR A 114 0.18 -5.28 -17.37
N LEU A 115 0.86 -4.46 -16.56
CA LEU A 115 1.98 -3.62 -16.99
C LEU A 115 3.18 -4.45 -17.44
N ALA A 116 3.44 -5.58 -16.77
CA ALA A 116 4.55 -6.47 -17.10
C ALA A 116 4.28 -7.39 -18.29
N GLY A 117 3.05 -7.43 -18.82
CA GLY A 117 2.64 -8.41 -19.83
C GLY A 117 3.48 -8.40 -21.10
N GLU A 118 3.79 -7.23 -21.65
CA GLU A 118 4.64 -7.13 -22.84
C GLU A 118 6.09 -7.52 -22.56
N TRP A 119 6.60 -7.21 -21.37
CA TRP A 119 7.93 -7.63 -20.95
C TRP A 119 8.00 -9.16 -20.76
N LEU A 120 6.99 -9.77 -20.13
CA LEU A 120 6.92 -11.23 -19.94
C LEU A 120 6.88 -11.97 -21.29
N LYS A 121 6.16 -11.45 -22.28
CA LYS A 121 6.14 -12.01 -23.65
C LYS A 121 7.51 -12.01 -24.34
N GLN A 122 8.44 -11.14 -23.93
CA GLN A 122 9.80 -11.10 -24.47
C GLN A 122 10.70 -12.19 -23.87
N HIS A 123 10.27 -12.87 -22.80
CA HIS A 123 11.02 -13.94 -22.13
C HIS A 123 10.25 -15.26 -22.09
N PRO A 124 9.82 -15.83 -23.23
CA PRO A 124 9.04 -17.07 -23.26
C PRO A 124 9.76 -18.28 -22.68
N GLN A 125 11.09 -18.23 -22.56
CA GLN A 125 11.93 -19.26 -21.95
C GLN A 125 11.85 -19.29 -20.41
N LEU A 126 11.21 -18.29 -19.78
CA LEU A 126 11.04 -18.18 -18.33
C LEU A 126 9.56 -18.30 -17.99
N PRO A 127 9.01 -19.54 -17.88
CA PRO A 127 7.57 -19.76 -17.75
C PRO A 127 7.00 -19.30 -16.40
N HIS A 128 7.83 -19.26 -15.36
CA HIS A 128 7.40 -18.91 -14.01
C HIS A 128 7.65 -17.45 -13.71
N HIS A 129 6.74 -16.86 -12.94
CA HIS A 129 6.81 -15.46 -12.58
C HIS A 129 6.26 -15.21 -11.18
N SER A 130 6.89 -14.29 -10.45
CA SER A 130 6.44 -13.82 -9.14
C SER A 130 6.42 -12.31 -9.09
N PHE A 131 5.50 -11.76 -8.30
CA PHE A 131 5.32 -10.32 -8.10
C PHE A 131 5.50 -10.01 -6.62
N THR A 132 6.39 -9.07 -6.29
CA THR A 132 6.67 -8.67 -4.91
C THR A 132 6.55 -7.15 -4.81
N ALA A 133 5.79 -6.66 -3.84
CA ALA A 133 5.63 -5.23 -3.60
C ALA A 133 6.77 -4.69 -2.71
N CYS A 134 7.21 -3.44 -2.94
CA CYS A 134 8.29 -2.80 -2.18
C CYS A 134 8.15 -2.84 -0.64
N PRO A 135 6.94 -2.71 -0.03
CA PRO A 135 6.81 -2.82 1.42
C PRO A 135 7.32 -4.15 1.99
N GLU A 136 7.29 -5.22 1.20
CA GLU A 136 7.73 -6.57 1.60
C GLU A 136 9.24 -6.76 1.49
N GLY A 137 9.92 -5.88 0.75
CA GLY A 137 11.34 -6.00 0.40
C GLY A 137 11.55 -6.78 -0.89
N PHE A 138 12.74 -6.65 -1.47
CA PHE A 138 13.08 -7.29 -2.73
C PHE A 138 14.22 -8.28 -2.55
N ARG A 139 14.11 -9.41 -3.24
CA ARG A 139 15.22 -10.34 -3.44
C ARG A 139 15.56 -10.39 -4.93
N ILE A 140 16.77 -9.97 -5.28
CA ILE A 140 17.28 -9.89 -6.65
C ILE A 140 18.57 -10.72 -6.71
N GLY A 141 18.44 -11.98 -7.06
CA GLY A 141 19.49 -12.99 -6.93
C GLY A 141 19.93 -13.10 -5.46
N ASP A 142 21.22 -12.87 -5.23
CA ASP A 142 21.83 -12.87 -3.90
C ASP A 142 21.68 -11.53 -3.16
N MET A 143 21.14 -10.50 -3.83
CA MET A 143 20.91 -9.18 -3.23
C MET A 143 19.56 -9.15 -2.51
N PHE A 144 19.57 -8.69 -1.26
CA PHE A 144 18.37 -8.39 -0.50
C PHE A 144 18.24 -6.88 -0.27
N VAL A 145 17.12 -6.31 -0.69
CA VAL A 145 16.72 -4.92 -0.42
C VAL A 145 15.62 -4.98 0.64
N PRO A 146 15.86 -4.46 1.86
CA PRO A 146 14.87 -4.53 2.92
C PRO A 146 13.62 -3.72 2.56
N GLY A 147 12.45 -4.30 2.81
CA GLY A 147 11.18 -3.60 2.71
C GLY A 147 11.02 -2.58 3.83
N ARG A 148 10.18 -1.58 3.60
CA ARG A 148 9.59 -0.80 4.68
C ARG A 148 8.23 -1.37 4.96
N GLN A 149 8.16 -2.41 5.79
CA GLN A 149 6.86 -2.85 6.30
C GLN A 149 6.21 -1.64 7.01
N PRO A 150 4.98 -1.23 6.64
CA PRO A 150 4.14 -0.58 7.63
C PRO A 150 4.01 -1.59 8.76
N ARG A 151 4.43 -1.22 9.98
CA ARG A 151 4.44 -2.13 11.13
C ARG A 151 3.05 -2.78 11.26
N SER A 152 2.98 -4.08 11.01
CA SER A 152 1.82 -4.89 11.36
C SER A 152 1.71 -4.86 12.88
N VAL A 153 0.57 -4.42 13.39
CA VAL A 153 0.22 -4.48 14.80
C VAL A 153 -0.30 -5.90 15.04
N GLU A 154 0.41 -6.68 15.84
CA GLU A 154 -0.11 -7.94 16.42
C GLU A 154 -1.15 -7.65 17.51
#